data_AF-A0A1A8KGS1-F1
#
_entry.id   AF-A0A1A8KGS1-F1
#
_cell.length_a   1.000
_cell.length_b   1.000
_cell.length_c   1.000
_cell.angle_alpha   90.00
_cell.angle_beta   90.00
_cell.angle_gamma   90.00
#
_symmetry.space_group_name_H-M   'P 1'
#
loop_
_entity.id
_entity.type
_entity.pdbx_description
1 polymer ?
#
loop_
_entity_poly.entity_id
_entity_poly.type
_entity_poly.pdbx_seq_one_letter_code
_entity_poly.pdbx_strand_id
1 'polypeptide(L)'
;SRCSLKSLNVDQNEECWVNLKLLRQYACELTLNPNTAGVNVALSKDNKVATYVHEKQLYPDHPERFEGPQVLCEEGLTSRHYW
;
A
#
# COMPACT_ATOMS: atom_id res chain seq x y z
N SER A 1 -28.78 -24.71 25.60
CA SER A 1 -27.77 -23.87 26.26
C SER A 1 -27.63 -22.58 25.47
N ARG A 2 -28.08 -21.43 26.01
CA ARG A 2 -28.01 -20.12 25.36
C ARG A 2 -27.12 -19.22 26.21
N CYS A 3 -25.88 -19.04 25.79
CA CYS A 3 -25.00 -18.04 26.37
C CYS A 3 -25.16 -16.75 25.57
N SER A 4 -25.52 -15.64 26.22
CA SER A 4 -25.39 -14.31 25.63
C SER A 4 -24.28 -13.56 26.35
N LEU A 5 -23.35 -13.02 25.57
CA LEU A 5 -22.30 -12.12 26.04
C LEU A 5 -22.97 -10.79 26.41
N LYS A 6 -22.83 -10.34 27.67
CA LYS A 6 -23.46 -9.10 28.14
C LYS A 6 -22.56 -7.87 28.04
N SER A 7 -21.25 -8.07 28.01
CA SER A 7 -20.28 -6.99 27.93
C SER A 7 -18.94 -7.55 27.44
N LEU A 8 -18.38 -6.91 26.42
CA LEU A 8 -16.99 -7.08 26.01
C LEU A 8 -16.28 -5.78 26.41
N ASN A 9 -15.48 -5.83 27.47
CA ASN A 9 -14.62 -4.71 27.83
C ASN A 9 -13.28 -4.94 27.14
N VAL A 10 -12.99 -4.11 26.13
CA VAL A 10 -11.64 -4.01 25.57
C VAL A 10 -11.03 -2.81 26.27
N ASP A 11 -10.26 -3.06 27.32
CA ASP A 11 -9.41 -2.01 27.88
C ASP A 11 -8.54 -1.51 26.71
N GLN A 12 -8.76 -0.27 26.27
CA GLN A 12 -7.93 0.42 25.28
C GLN A 12 -6.57 0.70 25.89
N ASN A 13 -5.78 -0.35 26.07
CA ASN A 13 -4.36 -0.25 26.37
C ASN A 13 -3.64 0.00 25.03
N GLU A 14 -3.85 1.19 24.47
CA GLU A 14 -3.34 1.62 23.16
C GLU A 14 -1.80 1.64 23.11
N GLU A 15 -1.10 1.47 24.25
CA GLU A 15 0.35 1.53 24.35
C GLU A 15 1.10 0.21 24.07
N CYS A 16 0.43 -0.96 23.95
CA CYS A 16 1.16 -2.25 24.05
C CYS A 16 1.32 -3.10 22.78
N TRP A 17 0.76 -2.73 21.62
CA TRP A 17 0.89 -3.58 20.41
C TRP A 17 1.70 -2.95 19.28
N VAL A 18 1.88 -1.63 19.29
CA VAL A 18 2.53 -0.91 18.19
C VAL A 18 3.58 0.03 18.76
N ASN A 19 4.85 -0.37 18.68
CA ASN A 19 5.95 0.49 19.09
C ASN A 19 6.22 1.54 18.00
N LEU A 20 5.67 2.75 18.16
CA LEU A 20 5.81 3.86 17.22
C LEU A 20 7.28 4.23 16.93
N LYS A 21 8.18 4.05 17.91
CA LYS A 21 9.61 4.32 17.73
C LYS A 21 10.23 3.31 16.74
N LEU A 22 9.83 2.04 16.82
CA LEU A 22 10.27 1.02 15.86
C LEU A 22 9.67 1.27 14.48
N LEU A 23 8.39 1.65 14.37
CA LEU A 23 7.79 1.98 13.07
C LEU A 23 8.54 3.11 12.36
N ARG A 24 8.87 4.19 13.09
CA ARG A 24 9.66 5.31 12.54
C ARG A 24 11.07 4.88 12.14
N GLN A 25 11.68 3.94 12.86
CA GLN A 25 13.02 3.44 12.54
C GLN A 25 13.05 2.67 11.20
N TYR A 26 11.97 1.97 10.86
CA TYR A 26 11.87 1.18 9.62
C TYR A 26 11.05 1.89 8.53
N ALA A 27 10.59 3.11 8.77
CA ALA A 27 9.77 3.86 7.83
C ALA A 27 10.57 4.19 6.56
N CYS A 28 10.00 3.89 5.40
CA CYS A 28 10.52 4.30 4.10
C CYS A 28 9.39 4.82 3.24
N GLU A 29 9.71 5.75 2.35
CA GLU A 29 8.78 6.15 1.31
C GLU A 29 8.91 5.23 0.11
N LEU A 30 7.79 4.76 -0.42
CA LEU A 30 7.74 4.01 -1.67
C LEU A 30 7.28 4.90 -2.82
N THR A 31 7.78 4.65 -4.01
CA THR A 31 7.46 5.40 -5.23
C THR A 31 6.93 4.42 -6.27
N LEU A 32 5.76 4.68 -6.83
CA LEU A 32 5.14 3.78 -7.80
C LEU A 32 5.86 3.89 -9.16
N ASN A 33 6.23 2.75 -9.74
CA ASN A 33 6.93 2.66 -11.01
C ASN A 33 5.95 2.78 -12.19
N PRO A 34 5.97 3.87 -12.97
CA PRO A 34 5.07 4.06 -14.11
C PRO A 34 5.27 3.04 -15.23
N ASN A 35 6.44 2.40 -15.32
CA ASN A 35 6.73 1.37 -16.32
C ASN A 35 6.00 0.04 -16.03
N THR A 36 5.62 -0.18 -14.77
CA THR A 36 4.85 -1.37 -14.37
C THR A 36 3.35 -1.11 -14.37
N ALA A 37 2.93 0.15 -14.20
CA ALA A 37 1.53 0.52 -14.05
C ALA A 37 0.66 0.06 -15.23
N GLY A 38 -0.39 -0.69 -14.95
CA GLY A 38 -1.36 -1.06 -15.98
C GLY A 38 -2.04 0.15 -16.59
N VAL A 39 -2.51 0.01 -17.83
CA VAL A 39 -3.07 1.14 -18.61
C VAL A 39 -4.30 1.78 -17.97
N ASN A 40 -4.97 1.12 -17.03
CA ASN A 40 -6.12 1.68 -16.29
C ASN A 40 -5.73 2.20 -14.88
N VAL A 41 -4.45 2.39 -14.61
CA VAL A 41 -3.93 2.95 -13.35
C VAL A 41 -3.34 4.32 -13.63
N ALA A 42 -3.95 5.38 -13.09
CA ALA A 42 -3.39 6.73 -13.12
C ALA A 42 -2.51 6.95 -11.89
N LEU A 43 -1.30 7.44 -12.11
CA LEU A 43 -0.37 7.83 -11.05
C LEU A 43 -0.41 9.35 -10.82
N SER A 44 -0.35 9.77 -9.56
CA SER A 44 -0.37 11.19 -9.18
C SER A 44 0.41 11.43 -7.90
N LYS A 45 0.53 12.71 -7.51
CA LYS A 45 1.31 13.17 -6.35
C LYS A 45 2.71 12.57 -6.34
N ASP A 46 3.48 12.87 -7.38
CA ASP A 46 4.85 12.37 -7.55
C ASP A 46 4.92 10.83 -7.45
N ASN A 47 3.98 10.17 -8.11
CA ASN A 47 3.81 8.71 -8.13
C ASN A 47 3.63 8.08 -6.74
N LYS A 48 3.07 8.80 -5.78
CA LYS A 48 2.71 8.27 -4.45
C LYS A 48 1.26 7.77 -4.37
N VAL A 49 0.43 8.07 -5.37
CA VAL A 49 -0.99 7.66 -5.39
C VAL A 49 -1.32 6.98 -6.71
N ALA A 50 -1.89 5.78 -6.62
CA ALA A 50 -2.53 5.06 -7.73
C ALA A 50 -4.05 5.22 -7.64
N THR A 51 -4.69 5.49 -8.77
CA THR A 51 -6.16 5.52 -8.89
C THR A 51 -6.59 4.71 -10.10
N TYR A 52 -7.60 3.86 -9.91
CA TYR A 52 -8.22 3.16 -11.03
C TYR A 52 -9.03 4.15 -11.88
N VAL A 53 -8.86 4.08 -13.19
CA VAL A 53 -9.56 4.91 -14.17
C VAL A 53 -10.06 4.07 -15.34
N HIS A 54 -11.25 4.38 -15.84
CA HIS A 54 -11.82 3.66 -16.99
C HIS A 54 -11.08 3.97 -18.29
N GLU A 55 -10.53 5.18 -18.42
CA GLU A 55 -9.79 5.65 -19.57
C GLU A 55 -8.34 5.12 -19.54
N LYS A 56 -7.89 4.57 -20.68
CA LYS A 56 -6.52 4.07 -20.79
C LYS A 56 -5.53 5.23 -20.76
N GLN A 57 -4.62 5.18 -19.80
CA GLN A 57 -3.49 6.08 -19.67
C GLN A 57 -2.50 5.85 -20.82
N LEU A 58 -1.90 6.93 -21.32
CA LEU A 58 -0.97 6.92 -22.45
C LEU A 58 0.44 6.56 -22.01
N TYR A 59 0.60 5.38 -21.44
CA TYR A 59 1.93 4.87 -21.11
C TYR A 59 2.62 4.26 -22.34
N PRO A 60 3.93 4.47 -22.52
CA PRO A 60 4.70 3.76 -23.55
C PRO A 60 4.69 2.24 -23.32
N ASP A 61 4.81 1.46 -24.39
CA ASP A 61 4.97 0.01 -24.29
C ASP A 61 6.22 -0.32 -23.46
N HIS A 62 6.06 -1.25 -22.50
CA HIS A 62 7.15 -1.68 -21.62
C HIS A 62 6.95 -3.15 -21.24
N PRO A 63 8.00 -4.00 -21.27
CA PRO A 63 7.88 -5.44 -21.01
C PRO A 63 7.41 -5.79 -19.58
N GLU A 64 7.63 -4.89 -18.62
CA GLU A 64 7.20 -5.07 -17.22
C GLU A 64 5.78 -4.56 -16.94
N ARG A 65 5.09 -4.01 -17.95
CA ARG A 65 3.77 -3.41 -17.76
C ARG A 65 2.73 -4.49 -17.51
N PHE A 66 1.92 -4.31 -16.45
CA PHE A 66 0.79 -5.19 -16.23
C PHE A 66 -0.33 -4.96 -17.24
N GLU A 67 -0.97 -6.05 -17.67
CA GLU A 67 -2.19 -5.99 -18.48
C GLU A 67 -3.40 -5.56 -17.63
N GLY A 68 -3.39 -5.87 -16.32
CA GLY A 68 -4.45 -5.52 -15.37
C GLY A 68 -4.16 -4.24 -14.56
N PRO A 69 -5.10 -3.80 -13.70
CA PRO A 69 -4.96 -2.57 -12.91
C PRO A 69 -4.05 -2.78 -11.69
N GLN A 70 -2.78 -3.09 -11.94
CA GLN A 70 -1.74 -3.30 -10.94
C GLN A 70 -0.54 -2.38 -11.21
N VAL A 71 0.29 -2.16 -10.19
CA VAL A 71 1.52 -1.36 -10.25
C VAL A 71 2.45 -1.82 -9.13
N LEU A 72 3.76 -1.81 -9.37
CA LEU A 72 4.79 -2.03 -8.34
C LEU A 72 5.44 -0.72 -7.93
N CYS A 73 6.09 -0.72 -6.77
CA CYS A 73 7.03 0.34 -6.41
C CYS A 73 8.38 0.14 -7.12
N GLU A 74 9.18 1.20 -7.19
CA GLU A 74 10.55 1.17 -7.73
C GLU A 74 11.53 0.52 -6.75
N GLU A 75 11.25 0.63 -5.45
CA GLU A 75 12.15 0.18 -4.39
C GLU A 75 12.05 -1.33 -4.15
N GLY A 76 13.18 -2.04 -4.30
CA GLY A 76 13.30 -3.44 -3.89
C GLY A 76 13.51 -3.57 -2.38
N LEU A 77 12.49 -4.00 -1.64
CA LEU A 77 12.57 -4.16 -0.19
C LEU A 77 13.15 -5.54 0.19
N THR A 78 14.39 -5.57 0.71
CA THR A 78 15.10 -6.83 1.04
C THR A 78 15.29 -7.08 2.54
N SER A 79 14.90 -6.13 3.39
CA SER A 79 15.03 -6.21 4.85
C SER A 79 13.74 -5.71 5.53
N ARG A 80 13.80 -5.29 6.80
CA ARG A 80 12.62 -4.82 7.53
C ARG A 80 12.28 -3.38 7.15
N HIS A 81 11.08 -3.17 6.62
CA HIS A 81 10.57 -1.88 6.19
C HIS A 81 9.12 -1.69 6.67
N TYR A 82 8.71 -0.42 6.76
CA TYR A 82 7.35 0.02 7.05
C TYR A 82 7.03 1.21 6.13
N TRP A 83 5.84 1.26 5.54
CA TRP A 83 5.42 2.30 4.59
C TRP A 83 3.93 2.59 4.74
#